data_AF-A0A1I5WJF1-F1
#
_entry.id   AF-A0A1I5WJF1-F1
#
_cell.length_a   1.000
_cell.length_b   1.000
_cell.length_c   1.000
_cell.angle_alpha   90.00
_cell.angle_beta   90.00
_cell.angle_gamma   90.00
#
_symmetry.space_group_name_H-M   'P 1'
#
loop_
_entity.id
_entity.type
_entity.pdbx_description
1 polymer ?
#
loop_
_entity_poly.entity_id
_entity_poly.type
_entity_poly.pdbx_seq_one_letter_code
_entity_poly.pdbx_strand_id
1 'polypeptide(L)' 'MIERQNEYDPIDQKPVLSEDACEVAHLARKFHLTMPEARMLMQQHGNSYARLEREARKLAYQPR' A
#
# COMPACT_ATOMS: atom_id res chain seq x y z
N MET A 1 18.45 35.64 17.10
CA MET A 1 18.92 35.12 15.79
C MET A 1 18.16 33.85 15.51
N ILE A 2 17.64 33.74 14.29
CA ILE A 2 16.76 32.66 13.81
C ILE A 2 17.63 31.45 13.50
N GLU A 3 17.27 30.26 14.01
CA GLU A 3 17.47 29.01 13.27
C GLU A 3 16.19 28.17 13.37
N ARG A 4 15.39 28.23 12.30
CA ARG A 4 14.34 27.26 12.02
C ARG A 4 15.04 25.95 11.68
N GLN A 5 15.01 25.00 12.58
CA GLN A 5 15.20 23.61 12.19
C GLN A 5 13.80 23.02 12.12
N ASN A 6 13.28 22.97 10.89
CA ASN A 6 12.22 22.06 10.52
C ASN A 6 12.66 20.69 11.03
N GLU A 7 12.15 20.28 12.19
CA GLU A 7 12.13 18.88 12.59
C GLU A 7 11.14 18.23 11.63
N TYR A 8 11.65 17.92 10.43
CA TYR A 8 11.06 16.91 9.58
C TYR A 8 10.98 15.70 10.49
N ASP A 9 9.78 15.40 10.93
CA ASP A 9 9.42 14.14 11.53
C ASP A 9 9.13 13.24 10.32
N PRO A 10 10.12 12.52 9.74
CA PRO A 10 9.76 11.41 8.90
C PRO A 10 9.16 10.41 9.89
N ILE A 11 7.83 10.49 10.05
CA ILE A 11 7.01 9.38 10.51
C ILE A 11 7.74 8.14 10.04
N ASP A 12 8.16 7.35 11.02
CA ASP A 12 8.92 6.11 10.99
C ASP A 12 8.34 5.11 9.97
N GLN A 13 8.34 5.51 8.70
CA GLN A 13 8.14 4.68 7.53
C GLN A 13 9.49 4.04 7.29
N LYS A 14 9.92 3.26 8.29
CA LYS A 14 10.83 2.17 8.08
C LYS A 14 10.32 1.48 6.81
N PRO A 15 11.06 1.53 5.69
CA PRO A 15 10.60 0.85 4.51
C PRO A 15 10.50 -0.59 4.94
N VAL A 16 9.28 -1.13 4.97
CA VAL A 16 9.05 -2.55 5.16
C VAL A 16 9.63 -3.18 3.90
N LEU A 17 10.95 -3.32 3.86
CA LEU A 17 11.71 -4.15 2.94
C LEU A 17 11.50 -5.59 3.40
N SER A 18 10.24 -5.97 3.47
CA SER A 18 9.78 -7.35 3.48
C SER A 18 9.27 -7.56 2.07
N GLU A 19 9.49 -8.73 1.49
CA GLU A 19 9.11 -9.08 0.11
C GLU A 19 7.64 -8.70 -0.20
N ASP A 20 6.81 -8.62 0.84
CA ASP A 20 5.47 -8.01 0.87
C ASP A 20 5.36 -6.62 0.22
N ALA A 21 6.30 -5.69 0.41
CA ALA A 21 6.17 -4.33 -0.14
C ALA A 21 6.28 -4.30 -1.66
N CYS A 22 7.05 -5.22 -2.25
CA CYS A 22 7.14 -5.36 -3.71
C CYS A 22 5.81 -5.88 -4.27
N GLU A 23 5.21 -6.87 -3.61
CA GLU A 23 3.93 -7.45 -4.01
C GLU A 23 2.76 -6.47 -3.79
N VAL A 24 2.75 -5.75 -2.67
CA VAL A 24 1.80 -4.65 -2.40
C VAL A 24 1.91 -3.57 -3.47
N ALA A 25 3.13 -3.17 -3.83
CA ALA A 25 3.37 -2.18 -4.88
C ALA A 25 2.87 -2.65 -6.25
N HIS A 26 3.14 -3.91 -6.58
CA HIS A 26 2.67 -4.53 -7.82
C HIS A 26 1.14 -4.58 -7.88
N LEU A 27 0.48 -5.04 -6.81
CA LEU A 27 -0.98 -5.13 -6.72
C LEU A 27 -1.63 -3.76 -6.86
N ALA A 28 -1.13 -2.76 -6.12
CA ALA A 28 -1.67 -1.41 -6.18
C ALA A 28 -1.56 -0.80 -7.57
N ARG A 29 -0.40 -0.95 -8.23
CA ARG A 29 -0.19 -0.44 -9.58
C ARG A 29 -1.06 -1.16 -10.61
N LYS A 30 -1.24 -2.49 -10.47
CA LYS A 30 -2.06 -3.29 -11.39
C LYS A 30 -3.54 -2.92 -11.34
N PHE A 31 -4.06 -2.62 -10.14
CA PHE A 31 -5.49 -2.37 -9.92
C PHE A 31 -5.80 -0.90 -9.63
N HIS A 32 -4.85 0.01 -9.84
CA HIS A 32 -4.98 1.44 -9.54
C HIS A 32 -5.43 1.73 -8.10
N LEU A 33 -5.00 0.90 -7.15
CA LEU A 33 -5.27 1.08 -5.72
C LEU A 33 -4.15 1.90 -5.07
N THR A 34 -4.41 2.38 -3.85
CA THR A 34 -3.37 2.97 -3.01
C THR A 34 -2.55 1.89 -2.30
N MET A 35 -1.28 2.19 -1.94
CA MET A 35 -0.44 1.30 -1.11
C MET A 35 -1.14 0.75 0.13
N PRO A 36 -1.84 1.58 0.96
CA PRO A 36 -2.54 1.06 2.13
C PRO A 36 -3.70 0.10 1.79
N GLU A 37 -4.45 0.35 0.71
CA GLU A 37 -5.53 -0.56 0.27
C GLU A 37 -4.99 -1.91 -0.20
N ALA A 38 -3.94 -1.90 -1.01
CA ALA A 38 -3.29 -3.12 -1.45
C ALA A 38 -2.74 -3.93 -0.27
N ARG A 39 -2.12 -3.25 0.72
CA ARG A 39 -1.65 -3.88 1.95
C ARG A 39 -2.80 -4.46 2.79
N MET A 40 -3.93 -3.76 2.90
CA MET A 40 -5.11 -4.28 3.59
C MET A 40 -5.65 -5.53 2.91
N LEU A 41 -5.74 -5.54 1.58
CA LEU A 41 -6.17 -6.72 0.83
C LEU A 41 -5.25 -7.92 1.08
N MET A 42 -3.93 -7.70 1.05
CA MET A 42 -2.94 -8.75 1.32
C MET A 42 -2.99 -9.25 2.76
N GLN A 43 -3.25 -8.38 3.75
CA GLN A 43 -3.47 -8.82 5.13
C GLN A 43 -4.79 -9.59 5.30
N GLN A 44 -5.87 -9.17 4.64
CA GLN A 44 -7.21 -9.76 4.80
C GLN A 44 -7.36 -11.11 4.08
N HIS A 45 -6.71 -11.27 2.92
CA HIS A 45 -6.86 -12.44 2.07
C HIS A 45 -5.60 -13.30 1.97
N GLY A 46 -4.51 -12.89 2.62
CA GLY A 46 -3.20 -13.51 2.49
C GLY A 46 -2.63 -13.34 1.08
N ASN A 47 -1.61 -14.13 0.76
CA ASN A 47 -0.92 -14.04 -0.53
C ASN A 47 -1.61 -14.81 -1.68
N SER A 48 -2.94 -14.98 -1.60
CA SER A 48 -3.70 -15.72 -2.62
C SER A 48 -4.05 -14.79 -3.78
N TYR A 49 -3.23 -14.84 -4.84
CA TYR A 49 -3.37 -13.97 -6.01
C TYR A 49 -4.79 -13.92 -6.61
N ALA A 50 -5.46 -15.08 -6.73
CA ALA A 50 -6.82 -15.16 -7.29
C ALA A 50 -7.86 -14.41 -6.44
N ARG A 51 -7.73 -14.44 -5.11
CA ARG A 51 -8.59 -13.68 -4.21
C ARG A 51 -8.26 -12.20 -4.26
N LEU A 52 -6.98 -11.85 -4.21
CA LEU A 52 -6.51 -10.48 -4.28
C LEU A 52 -6.96 -9.79 -5.58
N GLU A 53 -6.85 -10.46 -6.73
CA GLU A 53 -7.32 -9.92 -7.99
C GLU A 53 -8.83 -9.67 -8.01
N ARG A 54 -9.63 -10.58 -7.45
CA ARG A 54 -11.09 -10.43 -7.40
C ARG A 54 -11.48 -9.24 -6.53
N GLU A 55 -10.90 -9.12 -5.34
CA GLU A 55 -11.23 -8.04 -4.40
C GLU A 55 -10.64 -6.69 -4.86
N ALA A 56 -9.43 -6.68 -5.44
CA ALA A 56 -8.84 -5.49 -6.01
C ALA A 56 -9.65 -4.95 -7.20
N ARG A 57 -10.15 -5.84 -8.08
CA ARG A 57 -11.09 -5.43 -9.14
C ARG A 57 -12.38 -4.84 -8.58
N LYS A 58 -12.96 -5.41 -7.54
CA LYS A 58 -14.16 -4.82 -6.91
C LYS A 58 -13.88 -3.40 -6.43
N LEU A 59 -12.77 -3.18 -5.74
CA LEU A 59 -12.38 -1.86 -5.24
C LEU A 59 -12.09 -0.88 -6.37
N ALA A 60 -11.42 -1.31 -7.44
CA ALA A 60 -11.12 -0.46 -8.60
C ALA A 60 -12.38 -0.05 -9.38
N TYR A 61 -13.40 -0.91 -9.40
CA TYR A 61 -14.67 -0.66 -10.10
C TYR A 61 -15.74 -0.01 -9.22
N GLN A 62 -15.51 0.16 -7.92
CA GLN A 62 -16.40 0.98 -7.11
C GLN A 62 -16.21 2.45 -7.49
N PRO A 63 -17.27 3.17 -7.88
CA PRO A 63 -17.19 4.61 -8.05
C PRO A 63 -16.82 5.22 -6.70
N ARG A 64 -15.63 5.83 -6.63
CA ARG A 64 -15.16 6.58 -5.47
C ARG A 64 -15.83 7.94 -5.38
#